data_AF-A0A847GUY1-F1
#
_entry.id   AF-A0A847GUY1-F1
#
_cell.length_a   1.000
_cell.length_b   1.000
_cell.length_c   1.000
_cell.angle_alpha   90.00
_cell.angle_beta   90.00
_cell.angle_gamma   90.00
#
_symmetry.space_group_name_H-M   'P 1'
#
loop_
_entity.id
_entity.type
_entity.pdbx_description
1 polymer ?
#
loop_
_entity_poly.entity_id
_entity_poly.type
_entity_poly.pdbx_seq_one_letter_code
_entity_poly.pdbx_strand_id
1 'polypeptide(L)'
;MPTETVKDNQWWYSKSVHKPSVERAAYIVLSIAGRECPMMHSKLGRDGRVTPSFTFIRSADLQFWQALNGQDVDIDLVEASDRMPEVDCAGDSDESPEPVSLDGPGDPFDTSPIVCCGETLFDAYVFVDWSAASRPKRGRDSIWIAEGSYDADRMLVARIVDNPPTRGAAENCVRGLLVDHLRRDRRVLVGFDFPYGYPKGWHDAVGHAAGARSDLWSLFTQKLQVDNGGNNNNRWDAADAFNVADPSSLGPYWGRPVQRAELVNLPIKKPACFADGSVREFRRIEESLRALGRRPMSVWQLFGNGSVGSQAMLGIPVLYRLRNDDQLKSHSRVWPFETVGWTCPTDTRPFILHAEIWPGSIDVIRGLHAVKDAAQMLSYVRWAATLDTAGLLGPRFTPAIPEPEKRTIEACEGWILGQVNGPLE
;
A
#
# COMPACT_ATOMS: atom_id res chain seq x y z
N MET A 1 7.43 -10.87 41.80
CA MET A 1 6.57 -10.17 40.84
C MET A 1 5.72 -11.20 40.13
N PRO A 2 4.47 -10.89 39.73
CA PRO A 2 3.76 -11.77 38.81
C PRO A 2 4.54 -11.83 37.48
N THR A 3 4.73 -13.05 36.97
CA THR A 3 5.39 -13.28 35.69
C THR A 3 4.34 -13.53 34.61
N GLU A 4 4.55 -12.96 33.43
CA GLU A 4 3.71 -13.21 32.27
C GLU A 4 4.54 -13.53 31.03
N THR A 5 4.08 -14.51 30.26
CA THR A 5 4.70 -14.86 28.98
C THR A 5 4.31 -13.87 27.90
N VAL A 6 5.31 -13.25 27.27
CA VAL A 6 5.10 -12.36 26.12
C VAL A 6 4.74 -13.18 24.87
N LYS A 7 3.63 -12.83 24.20
CA LYS A 7 3.10 -13.63 23.06
C LYS A 7 2.76 -12.84 21.80
N ASP A 8 2.51 -11.54 21.92
CA ASP A 8 2.12 -10.68 20.81
C ASP A 8 2.39 -9.20 21.11
N ASN A 9 1.88 -8.30 20.28
CA ASN A 9 2.14 -6.85 20.37
C ASN A 9 1.27 -6.13 21.42
N GLN A 10 0.55 -6.87 22.26
CA GLN A 10 -0.34 -6.33 23.27
C GLN A 10 -0.09 -7.02 24.60
N TRP A 11 -0.54 -6.38 25.67
CA TRP A 11 -0.61 -7.04 26.97
C TRP A 11 -2.05 -7.46 27.24
N TRP A 12 -2.28 -8.74 27.54
CA TRP A 12 -3.61 -9.32 27.75
C TRP A 12 -3.87 -9.57 29.23
N TYR A 13 -4.64 -8.71 29.87
CA TYR A 13 -4.89 -8.81 31.30
C TYR A 13 -5.94 -9.87 31.68
N SER A 14 -6.48 -10.63 30.73
CA SER A 14 -7.55 -11.61 30.96
C SER A 14 -7.26 -12.63 32.06
N LYS A 15 -5.99 -13.01 32.19
CA LYS A 15 -5.47 -13.96 33.19
C LYS A 15 -4.48 -13.32 34.17
N SER A 16 -4.31 -12.00 34.08
CA SER A 16 -3.39 -11.27 34.94
C SER A 16 -3.98 -11.09 36.33
N VAL A 17 -3.11 -11.11 37.35
CA VAL A 17 -3.49 -10.75 38.73
C VAL A 17 -3.95 -9.29 38.84
N HIS A 18 -3.52 -8.43 37.90
CA HIS A 18 -3.88 -7.02 37.86
C HIS A 18 -5.25 -6.74 37.22
N LYS A 19 -5.94 -7.77 36.71
CA LYS A 19 -7.23 -7.64 36.03
C LYS A 19 -8.24 -6.73 36.75
N PRO A 20 -8.50 -6.89 38.07
CA PRO A 20 -9.50 -6.07 38.76
C PRO A 20 -9.16 -4.57 38.78
N SER A 21 -7.86 -4.24 38.69
CA SER A 21 -7.35 -2.86 38.74
C SER A 21 -7.33 -2.19 37.37
N VAL A 22 -7.31 -2.97 36.28
CA VAL A 22 -7.13 -2.43 34.91
C VAL A 22 -8.36 -2.59 34.03
N GLU A 23 -9.33 -3.43 34.40
CA GLU A 23 -10.48 -3.75 33.54
C GLU A 23 -11.42 -2.57 33.22
N ARG A 24 -11.33 -1.47 33.98
CA ARG A 24 -12.06 -0.21 33.73
C ARG A 24 -11.15 0.96 33.36
N ALA A 25 -9.83 0.77 33.44
CA ALA A 25 -8.87 1.82 33.17
C ALA A 25 -8.76 2.09 31.67
N ALA A 26 -8.69 3.36 31.28
CA ALA A 26 -8.40 3.78 29.92
C ALA A 26 -6.88 3.81 29.66
N TYR A 27 -6.09 4.00 30.71
CA TYR A 27 -4.65 4.18 30.71
C TYR A 27 -4.03 3.42 31.87
N ILE A 28 -2.88 2.79 31.64
CA ILE A 28 -2.08 2.15 32.69
C ILE A 28 -0.59 2.39 32.45
N VAL A 29 0.22 2.22 33.50
CA VAL A 29 1.67 2.09 33.40
C VAL A 29 2.06 0.75 34.01
N LEU A 30 2.74 -0.10 33.23
CA LEU A 30 3.31 -1.36 33.71
C LEU A 30 4.82 -1.22 33.84
N SER A 31 5.38 -1.67 34.95
CA SER A 31 6.83 -1.92 35.06
C SER A 31 7.09 -3.31 34.48
N ILE A 32 7.82 -3.38 33.37
CA ILE A 32 8.14 -4.62 32.67
C ILE A 32 9.66 -4.78 32.73
N ALA A 33 10.13 -5.79 33.48
CA ALA A 33 11.56 -5.99 33.77
C ALA A 33 12.27 -4.71 34.26
N GLY A 34 11.59 -3.90 35.08
CA GLY A 34 12.11 -2.65 35.65
C GLY A 34 11.93 -1.41 34.78
N ARG A 35 11.36 -1.53 33.58
CA ARG A 35 11.05 -0.40 32.69
C ARG A 35 9.57 -0.05 32.74
N GLU A 36 9.25 1.18 33.11
CA GLU A 36 7.87 1.69 33.09
C GLU A 36 7.40 1.87 31.65
N CYS A 37 6.26 1.28 31.31
CA CYS A 37 5.69 1.21 29.97
C CYS A 37 4.24 1.70 30.02
N PRO A 38 3.96 2.95 29.61
CA PRO A 38 2.60 3.48 29.52
C PRO A 38 1.84 2.83 28.37
N MET A 39 0.60 2.44 28.64
CA MET A 39 -0.26 1.72 27.72
C MET A 39 -1.68 2.30 27.74
N MET A 40 -2.37 2.22 26.60
CA MET A 40 -3.78 2.58 26.48
C MET A 40 -4.64 1.34 26.24
N HIS A 41 -5.88 1.37 26.74
CA HIS A 41 -6.79 0.25 26.58
C HIS A 41 -7.12 0.03 25.11
N SER A 42 -7.01 -1.22 24.63
CA SER A 42 -7.32 -1.56 23.25
C SER A 42 -8.79 -1.32 22.94
N LYS A 43 -9.08 -0.78 21.75
CA LYS A 43 -10.45 -0.44 21.31
C LYS A 43 -11.35 -1.68 21.23
N LEU A 44 -12.66 -1.45 21.39
CA LEU A 44 -13.73 -2.44 21.21
C LEU A 44 -13.48 -3.35 19.98
N GLY A 45 -13.61 -4.66 20.18
CA GLY A 45 -13.54 -5.66 19.13
C GLY A 45 -14.60 -5.44 18.05
N ARG A 46 -14.44 -6.11 16.90
CA ARG A 46 -15.39 -6.00 15.77
C ARG A 46 -16.83 -6.41 16.12
N ASP A 47 -17.04 -7.10 17.24
CA ASP A 47 -18.32 -7.53 17.81
C ASP A 47 -18.87 -6.58 18.89
N GLY A 48 -18.22 -5.43 19.13
CA GLY A 48 -18.62 -4.46 20.15
C GLY A 48 -18.26 -4.85 21.58
N ARG A 49 -17.46 -5.91 21.79
CA ARG A 49 -16.97 -6.29 23.11
C ARG A 49 -15.67 -5.58 23.47
N VAL A 50 -15.51 -5.21 24.74
CA VAL A 50 -14.26 -4.67 25.28
C VAL A 50 -13.18 -5.74 25.17
N THR A 51 -12.12 -5.48 24.39
CA THR A 51 -10.98 -6.39 24.28
C THR A 51 -10.15 -6.29 25.56
N PRO A 52 -9.92 -7.40 26.28
CA PRO A 52 -9.20 -7.36 27.55
C PRO A 52 -7.68 -7.27 27.34
N SER A 53 -7.24 -6.19 26.68
CA SER A 53 -5.85 -5.94 26.35
C SER A 53 -5.51 -4.45 26.33
N PHE A 54 -4.23 -4.14 26.53
CA PHE A 54 -3.65 -2.81 26.39
C PHE A 54 -2.59 -2.79 25.29
N THR A 55 -2.44 -1.65 24.63
CA THR A 55 -1.39 -1.37 23.63
C THR A 55 -0.41 -0.32 24.16
N PHE A 56 0.88 -0.52 23.93
CA PHE A 56 1.93 0.44 24.27
C PHE A 56 1.70 1.79 23.57
N ILE A 57 1.86 2.87 24.33
CA ILE A 57 1.76 4.23 23.79
C ILE A 57 3.06 4.62 23.08
N ARG A 58 4.22 4.24 23.63
CA ARG A 58 5.53 4.54 23.06
C ARG A 58 6.04 3.38 22.21
N SER A 59 6.50 3.68 21.00
CA SER A 59 7.06 2.68 20.07
C SER A 59 8.29 1.96 20.64
N ALA A 60 9.11 2.65 21.44
CA ALA A 60 10.28 2.05 22.09
C ALA A 60 9.91 0.96 23.11
N ASP A 61 8.78 1.11 23.81
CA ASP A 61 8.30 0.08 24.75
C ASP A 61 7.67 -1.10 24.01
N LEU A 62 7.01 -0.85 22.89
CA LEU A 62 6.53 -1.92 22.02
C LEU A 62 7.70 -2.74 21.45
N GLN A 63 8.77 -2.08 21.00
CA GLN A 63 9.98 -2.77 20.51
C GLN A 63 10.66 -3.56 21.62
N PHE A 64 10.77 -2.98 22.82
CA PHE A 64 11.28 -3.66 24.01
C PHE A 64 10.44 -4.91 24.33
N TRP A 65 9.11 -4.78 24.34
CA TRP A 65 8.18 -5.89 24.54
C TRP A 65 8.32 -6.97 23.46
N GLN A 66 8.45 -6.59 22.18
CA GLN A 66 8.64 -7.53 21.08
C GLN A 66 9.96 -8.31 21.17
N ALA A 67 11.03 -7.69 21.67
CA ALA A 67 12.30 -8.36 21.89
C ALA A 67 12.22 -9.46 22.97
N LEU A 68 11.23 -9.38 23.86
CA LEU A 68 10.97 -10.33 24.93
C LEU A 68 10.01 -11.46 24.49
N ASN A 69 9.64 -11.55 23.21
CA ASN A 69 8.65 -12.51 22.72
C ASN A 69 9.03 -13.96 23.04
N GLY A 70 8.11 -14.69 23.66
CA GLY A 70 8.30 -16.06 24.12
C GLY A 70 9.01 -16.19 25.48
N GLN A 71 9.42 -15.08 26.10
CA GLN A 71 10.02 -15.06 27.44
C GLN A 71 8.97 -14.80 28.52
N ASP A 72 9.22 -15.32 29.73
CA ASP A 72 8.46 -14.96 30.93
C ASP A 72 9.10 -13.74 31.57
N VAL A 73 8.33 -12.67 31.72
CA VAL A 73 8.83 -11.39 32.23
C VAL A 73 8.08 -10.98 33.49
N ASP A 74 8.81 -10.41 34.43
CA ASP A 74 8.24 -9.79 35.61
C ASP A 74 7.47 -8.53 35.20
N ILE A 75 6.19 -8.48 35.57
CA ILE A 75 5.32 -7.33 35.34
C ILE A 75 4.81 -6.84 36.69
N ASP A 76 4.73 -5.52 36.86
CA ASP A 76 4.01 -4.90 37.97
C ASP A 76 3.17 -3.72 37.49
N LEU A 77 2.05 -3.47 38.15
CA LEU A 77 1.17 -2.34 37.83
C LEU A 77 1.60 -1.12 38.63
N VAL A 78 2.13 -0.12 37.93
CA VAL A 78 2.59 1.15 38.51
C VAL A 78 1.44 2.15 38.63
N GLU A 79 0.63 2.26 37.59
CA GLU A 79 -0.49 3.20 37.54
C GLU A 79 -1.67 2.62 36.77
N ALA A 80 -2.90 2.95 37.20
CA ALA A 80 -4.11 2.73 36.44
C ALA A 80 -5.06 3.93 36.58
N SER A 81 -5.54 4.45 35.45
CA SER A 81 -6.41 5.63 35.39
C SER A 81 -7.54 5.44 34.37
N ASP A 82 -8.73 5.92 34.73
CA ASP A 82 -9.91 5.95 33.86
C ASP A 82 -9.83 7.09 32.82
N ARG A 83 -8.84 8.00 32.95
CA ARG A 83 -8.62 9.13 32.05
C ARG A 83 -7.21 9.09 31.47
N MET A 84 -7.11 9.38 30.18
CA MET A 84 -5.82 9.53 29.52
C MET A 84 -5.14 10.80 30.06
N PRO A 85 -3.89 10.73 30.54
CA PRO A 85 -3.19 11.91 31.00
C PRO A 85 -2.91 12.86 29.83
N GLU A 86 -3.07 14.17 30.06
CA GLU A 86 -2.60 15.20 29.14
C GLU A 86 -1.08 15.23 29.21
N VAL A 87 -0.37 14.58 28.28
CA VAL A 87 1.09 14.53 28.31
C VAL A 87 1.70 15.22 27.10
N ASP A 88 2.46 16.25 27.42
CA ASP A 88 3.42 17.00 26.61
C ASP A 88 4.62 16.09 26.26
N CYS A 89 4.95 15.94 24.98
CA CYS A 89 5.97 15.00 24.49
C CYS A 89 7.41 15.51 24.65
N ALA A 90 7.79 16.02 25.82
CA ALA A 90 9.13 16.50 26.09
C ALA A 90 9.71 15.86 27.36
N GLY A 91 10.65 14.92 27.18
CA GLY A 91 11.46 14.36 28.26
C GLY A 91 11.96 12.96 27.95
N ASP A 92 13.14 12.83 27.35
CA ASP A 92 14.35 12.46 28.11
C ASP A 92 15.58 12.33 27.20
N SER A 93 16.66 12.94 27.67
CA SER A 93 18.05 12.78 27.22
C SER A 93 18.71 11.58 27.90
N ASP A 94 19.60 10.86 27.19
CA ASP A 94 21.00 10.52 27.56
C ASP A 94 21.49 9.17 26.99
N GLU A 95 22.82 9.10 26.82
CA GLU A 95 23.71 8.29 25.97
C GLU A 95 23.68 6.74 26.00
N SER A 96 23.88 6.11 24.82
CA SER A 96 24.79 4.96 24.47
C SER A 96 24.26 4.08 23.32
N PRO A 97 25.11 3.28 22.63
CA PRO A 97 26.19 3.61 21.69
C PRO A 97 25.71 3.64 20.22
N GLU A 98 26.49 4.29 19.34
CA GLU A 98 26.13 4.52 17.92
C GLU A 98 25.72 3.26 17.15
N PRO A 99 24.50 3.22 16.57
CA PRO A 99 24.24 2.40 15.40
C PRO A 99 24.80 3.12 14.18
N VAL A 100 25.61 2.40 13.40
CA VAL A 100 26.18 2.86 12.14
C VAL A 100 25.11 3.58 11.31
N SER A 101 25.27 4.89 11.15
CA SER A 101 24.41 5.75 10.34
C SER A 101 24.45 5.26 8.88
N LEU A 102 23.29 4.86 8.36
CA LEU A 102 22.99 4.98 6.95
C LEU A 102 22.15 6.24 6.82
N ASP A 103 22.77 7.33 6.38
CA ASP A 103 22.12 8.62 6.15
C ASP A 103 20.86 8.45 5.27
N GLY A 104 19.71 8.77 5.85
CA GLY A 104 18.37 8.79 5.24
C GLY A 104 17.42 9.68 6.05
N PRO A 105 16.41 10.34 5.43
CA PRO A 105 15.93 11.64 5.88
C PRO A 105 14.77 11.57 6.88
N GLY A 106 14.83 12.42 7.91
CA GLY A 106 13.67 12.96 8.66
C GLY A 106 12.78 11.96 9.42
N ASP A 107 12.18 12.42 10.51
CA ASP A 107 11.10 11.66 11.16
C ASP A 107 9.94 11.46 10.15
N PRO A 108 9.55 10.22 9.80
CA PRO A 108 8.45 9.96 8.87
C PRO A 108 7.09 10.44 9.38
N PHE A 109 6.98 10.83 10.66
CA PHE A 109 5.80 11.47 11.25
C PHE A 109 5.88 13.00 11.26
N ASP A 110 6.95 13.58 10.72
CA ASP A 110 7.13 15.02 10.64
C ASP A 110 6.03 15.66 9.76
N THR A 111 5.18 16.46 10.39
CA THR A 111 4.14 17.26 9.73
C THR A 111 4.62 18.66 9.36
N SER A 112 5.89 18.98 9.56
CA SER A 112 6.46 20.30 9.26
C SER A 112 6.27 20.69 7.78
N PRO A 113 6.24 21.99 7.47
CA PRO A 113 6.22 22.45 6.10
C PRO A 113 7.40 21.86 5.30
N ILE A 114 7.11 21.31 4.12
CA ILE A 114 8.15 20.86 3.19
C ILE A 114 8.41 22.01 2.23
N VAL A 115 9.60 22.60 2.30
CA VAL A 115 10.03 23.70 1.42
C VAL A 115 10.99 23.14 0.39
N CYS A 116 10.74 23.38 -0.89
CA CYS A 116 11.63 22.97 -1.96
C CYS A 116 12.86 23.90 -1.99
N CYS A 117 14.00 23.39 -1.54
CA CYS A 117 15.25 24.15 -1.47
C CYS A 117 16.18 23.93 -2.67
N GLY A 118 15.89 22.95 -3.54
CA GLY A 118 16.76 22.55 -4.66
C GLY A 118 15.97 22.18 -5.92
N GLU A 119 16.62 21.53 -6.87
CA GLU A 119 15.95 20.91 -8.01
C GLU A 119 15.26 19.62 -7.59
N THR A 120 14.04 19.40 -8.08
CA THR A 120 13.28 18.16 -7.91
C THR A 120 13.18 17.44 -9.25
N LEU A 121 12.89 16.14 -9.23
CA LEU A 121 12.51 15.35 -10.38
C LEU A 121 11.09 15.69 -10.86
N PHE A 122 10.19 15.98 -9.92
CA PHE A 122 8.79 16.28 -10.21
C PHE A 122 8.36 17.63 -9.61
N ASP A 123 7.41 18.28 -10.29
CA ASP A 123 6.81 19.53 -9.83
C ASP A 123 5.46 19.30 -9.14
N ALA A 124 4.85 18.12 -9.36
CA ALA A 124 3.60 17.71 -8.76
C ALA A 124 3.55 16.19 -8.51
N TYR A 125 2.76 15.80 -7.51
CA TYR A 125 2.57 14.42 -7.07
C TYR A 125 1.08 14.13 -6.98
N VAL A 126 0.62 13.06 -7.62
CA VAL A 126 -0.78 12.62 -7.59
C VAL A 126 -0.81 11.16 -7.15
N PHE A 127 -1.46 10.86 -6.03
CA PHE A 127 -1.55 9.50 -5.51
C PHE A 127 -3.00 9.08 -5.29
N VAL A 128 -3.30 7.84 -5.67
CA VAL A 128 -4.67 7.32 -5.75
C VAL A 128 -4.78 5.98 -5.03
N ASP A 129 -5.65 5.95 -4.02
CA ASP A 129 -6.15 4.71 -3.39
C ASP A 129 -7.32 4.22 -4.24
N TRP A 130 -7.26 2.98 -4.70
CA TRP A 130 -8.16 2.42 -5.69
C TRP A 130 -9.09 1.37 -5.10
N SER A 131 -10.37 1.45 -5.47
CA SER A 131 -11.38 0.52 -4.97
C SER A 131 -11.99 -0.34 -6.07
N ALA A 132 -12.07 -1.63 -5.78
CA ALA A 132 -12.83 -2.60 -6.55
C ALA A 132 -14.32 -2.70 -6.15
N ALA A 133 -14.86 -1.75 -5.38
CA ALA A 133 -16.28 -1.77 -5.01
C ALA A 133 -17.18 -1.87 -6.25
N SER A 134 -18.20 -2.73 -6.21
CA SER A 134 -19.15 -2.92 -7.32
C SER A 134 -20.32 -1.94 -7.30
N ARG A 135 -20.34 -1.01 -6.34
CA ARG A 135 -21.36 0.03 -6.18
C ARG A 135 -20.68 1.35 -5.87
N PRO A 136 -21.38 2.50 -6.06
CA PRO A 136 -20.80 3.78 -5.72
C PRO A 136 -20.51 3.86 -4.21
N LYS A 137 -19.30 4.28 -3.82
CA LYS A 137 -18.89 4.29 -2.40
C LYS A 137 -17.97 5.49 -2.10
N ARG A 138 -18.22 6.16 -0.98
CA ARG A 138 -17.37 7.21 -0.40
C ARG A 138 -16.94 6.80 1.02
N GLY A 139 -15.94 7.49 1.56
CA GLY A 139 -15.41 7.25 2.90
C GLY A 139 -14.42 6.10 2.95
N ARG A 140 -14.54 5.27 3.98
CA ARG A 140 -13.62 4.15 4.23
C ARG A 140 -13.69 3.08 3.13
N ASP A 141 -12.55 2.50 2.78
CA ASP A 141 -12.37 1.47 1.74
C ASP A 141 -13.05 1.88 0.41
N SER A 142 -12.75 3.10 -0.04
CA SER A 142 -13.23 3.69 -1.30
C SER A 142 -12.11 4.47 -1.99
N ILE A 143 -12.36 5.10 -3.13
CA ILE A 143 -11.31 5.73 -3.93
C ILE A 143 -10.91 7.08 -3.33
N TRP A 144 -9.64 7.33 -3.07
CA TRP A 144 -9.13 8.63 -2.60
C TRP A 144 -8.09 9.17 -3.56
N ILE A 145 -8.16 10.46 -3.89
CA ILE A 145 -7.19 11.12 -4.77
C ILE A 145 -6.54 12.25 -3.98
N ALA A 146 -5.23 12.18 -3.78
CA ALA A 146 -4.44 13.27 -3.23
C ALA A 146 -3.56 13.90 -4.31
N GLU A 147 -3.31 15.20 -4.16
CA GLU A 147 -2.40 15.98 -4.99
C GLU A 147 -1.50 16.82 -4.09
N GLY A 148 -0.23 16.96 -4.48
CA GLY A 148 0.65 18.00 -3.97
C GLY A 148 1.42 18.70 -5.07
N SER A 149 1.62 20.01 -4.91
CA SER A 149 2.56 20.80 -5.72
C SER A 149 3.09 21.98 -4.91
N TYR A 150 4.17 22.60 -5.37
CA TYR A 150 4.75 23.75 -4.69
C TYR A 150 4.03 25.06 -5.06
N ASP A 151 3.83 25.92 -4.07
CA ASP A 151 3.31 27.28 -4.26
C ASP A 151 4.42 28.28 -4.67
N ALA A 152 4.09 29.58 -4.68
CA ALA A 152 5.02 30.64 -5.06
C ALA A 152 6.22 30.77 -4.10
N ASP A 153 6.04 30.40 -2.83
CA ASP A 153 7.09 30.40 -1.80
C ASP A 153 7.84 29.06 -1.76
N ARG A 154 7.63 28.20 -2.78
CA ARG A 154 8.17 26.86 -2.92
C ARG A 154 7.78 25.91 -1.77
N MET A 155 6.70 26.22 -1.06
CA MET A 155 6.16 25.36 -0.01
C MET A 155 5.22 24.32 -0.62
N LEU A 156 5.34 23.07 -0.19
CA LEU A 156 4.45 21.98 -0.63
C LEU A 156 3.04 22.22 -0.10
N VAL A 157 2.09 22.38 -1.01
CA VAL A 157 0.66 22.37 -0.71
C VAL A 157 0.09 21.02 -1.11
N ALA A 158 -0.24 20.19 -0.12
CA ALA A 158 -0.84 18.87 -0.31
C ALA A 158 -2.30 18.85 0.14
N ARG A 159 -3.19 18.21 -0.64
CA ARG A 159 -4.63 18.13 -0.35
C ARG A 159 -5.25 16.85 -0.88
N ILE A 160 -6.37 16.46 -0.28
CA ILE A 160 -7.31 15.54 -0.93
C ILE A 160 -8.06 16.32 -2.00
N VAL A 161 -8.00 15.86 -3.23
CA VAL A 161 -8.72 16.46 -4.36
C VAL A 161 -10.18 16.04 -4.34
N ASP A 162 -10.43 14.73 -4.23
CA ASP A 162 -11.78 14.17 -4.16
C ASP A 162 -11.73 12.75 -3.55
N ASN A 163 -12.91 12.27 -3.16
CA ASN A 163 -13.21 10.90 -2.80
C ASN A 163 -14.32 10.38 -3.74
N PRO A 164 -14.01 10.15 -5.03
CA PRO A 164 -15.01 9.90 -6.05
C PRO A 164 -15.76 8.59 -5.79
N PRO A 165 -17.08 8.55 -6.01
CA PRO A 165 -17.88 7.38 -5.68
C PRO A 165 -17.70 6.23 -6.67
N THR A 166 -17.22 6.50 -7.89
CA THR A 166 -17.06 5.50 -8.96
C THR A 166 -15.68 5.58 -9.61
N ARG A 167 -15.24 4.48 -10.23
CA ARG A 167 -13.97 4.43 -10.98
C ARG A 167 -13.97 5.38 -12.19
N GLY A 168 -15.10 5.55 -12.87
CA GLY A 168 -15.22 6.50 -13.99
C GLY A 168 -15.08 7.95 -13.52
N ALA A 169 -15.67 8.30 -12.37
CA ALA A 169 -15.47 9.63 -11.78
C ALA A 169 -14.01 9.85 -11.34
N ALA A 170 -13.37 8.81 -10.79
CA ALA A 170 -11.96 8.86 -10.43
C ALA A 170 -11.05 9.06 -11.65
N GLU A 171 -11.27 8.30 -12.73
CA GLU A 171 -10.55 8.43 -13.99
C GLU A 171 -10.67 9.85 -14.55
N ASN A 172 -11.89 10.40 -14.60
CA ASN A 172 -12.11 11.76 -15.09
C ASN A 172 -11.41 12.82 -14.22
N CYS A 173 -11.44 12.64 -12.89
CA CYS A 173 -10.75 13.52 -11.96
C CYS A 173 -9.23 13.50 -12.17
N VAL A 174 -8.62 12.31 -12.17
CA VAL A 174 -7.17 12.15 -12.41
C VAL A 174 -6.79 12.70 -13.78
N ARG A 175 -7.53 12.35 -14.83
CA ARG A 175 -7.30 12.89 -16.17
C ARG A 175 -7.31 14.42 -16.18
N GLY A 176 -8.29 15.03 -15.52
CA GLY A 176 -8.38 16.48 -15.36
C GLY A 176 -7.14 17.09 -14.72
N LEU A 177 -6.70 16.53 -13.59
CA LEU A 177 -5.48 16.96 -12.90
C LEU A 177 -4.23 16.86 -13.80
N LEU A 178 -4.07 15.74 -14.51
CA LEU A 178 -2.91 15.52 -15.36
C LEU A 178 -2.86 16.49 -16.54
N VAL A 179 -3.98 16.71 -17.23
CA VAL A 179 -4.07 17.71 -18.31
C VAL A 179 -3.73 19.10 -17.78
N ASP A 180 -4.22 19.43 -16.59
CA ASP A 180 -3.98 20.72 -15.95
C ASP A 180 -2.53 20.94 -15.54
N HIS A 181 -1.80 19.90 -15.13
CA HIS A 181 -0.35 19.99 -14.88
C HIS A 181 0.45 20.05 -16.16
N LEU A 182 0.08 19.30 -17.21
CA LEU A 182 0.74 19.40 -18.52
C LEU A 182 0.64 20.83 -19.09
N ARG A 183 -0.52 21.48 -18.97
CA ARG A 183 -0.72 22.88 -19.38
C ARG A 183 0.15 23.88 -18.63
N ARG A 184 0.59 23.52 -17.42
CA ARG A 184 1.48 24.32 -16.57
C ARG A 184 2.96 23.94 -16.74
N ASP A 185 3.28 23.16 -17.78
CA ASP A 185 4.62 22.67 -18.09
C ASP A 185 5.30 21.88 -16.94
N ARG A 186 4.49 21.11 -16.20
CA ARG A 186 4.93 20.36 -15.01
C ARG A 186 5.29 18.92 -15.32
N ARG A 187 6.24 18.40 -14.55
CA ARG A 187 6.55 16.96 -14.40
C ARG A 187 5.72 16.41 -13.26
N VAL A 188 4.98 15.34 -13.50
CA VAL A 188 4.03 14.76 -12.54
C VAL A 188 4.39 13.32 -12.24
N LEU A 189 4.56 12.99 -10.96
CA LEU A 189 4.56 11.61 -10.50
C LEU A 189 3.14 11.18 -10.15
N VAL A 190 2.68 10.09 -10.74
CA VAL A 190 1.33 9.55 -10.53
C VAL A 190 1.42 8.14 -10.00
N GLY A 191 0.85 7.89 -8.82
CA GLY A 191 0.83 6.56 -8.21
C GLY A 191 -0.59 6.02 -8.01
N PHE A 192 -0.80 4.76 -8.40
CA PHE A 192 -2.00 3.99 -8.05
C PHE A 192 -1.62 2.79 -7.20
N ASP A 193 -2.49 2.41 -6.26
CA ASP A 193 -2.24 1.36 -5.27
C ASP A 193 -2.69 -0.06 -5.68
N PHE A 194 -2.60 -0.36 -6.98
CA PHE A 194 -2.86 -1.69 -7.51
C PHE A 194 -1.70 -2.18 -8.39
N PRO A 195 -1.48 -3.51 -8.48
CA PRO A 195 -0.50 -4.10 -9.37
C PRO A 195 -0.66 -3.68 -10.83
N TYR A 196 0.41 -3.24 -11.47
CA TYR A 196 0.42 -2.90 -12.89
C TYR A 196 0.69 -4.10 -13.80
N GLY A 197 1.11 -5.23 -13.23
CA GLY A 197 1.50 -6.42 -13.97
C GLY A 197 1.20 -7.70 -13.22
N TYR A 198 1.53 -8.82 -13.86
CA TYR A 198 1.25 -10.17 -13.39
C TYR A 198 2.52 -11.02 -13.40
N PRO A 199 2.60 -12.08 -12.57
CA PRO A 199 3.77 -12.95 -12.51
C PRO A 199 4.16 -13.51 -13.89
N LYS A 200 5.46 -13.74 -14.10
CA LYS A 200 5.95 -14.43 -15.31
C LYS A 200 5.15 -15.73 -15.54
N GLY A 201 4.71 -15.93 -16.78
CA GLY A 201 3.86 -17.07 -17.16
C GLY A 201 2.35 -16.80 -17.06
N TRP A 202 1.93 -15.57 -16.74
CA TRP A 202 0.52 -15.20 -16.65
C TRP A 202 -0.28 -15.53 -17.92
N HIS A 203 0.34 -15.40 -19.10
CA HIS A 203 -0.34 -15.56 -20.40
C HIS A 203 -0.71 -17.01 -20.66
N ASP A 204 0.16 -17.95 -20.34
CA ASP A 204 -0.16 -19.39 -20.36
C ASP A 204 -1.31 -19.68 -19.38
N ALA A 205 -1.22 -19.11 -18.17
CA ALA A 205 -2.22 -19.33 -17.12
C ALA A 205 -3.62 -18.77 -17.45
N VAL A 206 -3.73 -17.81 -18.38
CA VAL A 206 -5.00 -17.23 -18.84
C VAL A 206 -5.28 -17.45 -20.34
N GLY A 207 -4.51 -18.31 -20.99
CA GLY A 207 -4.79 -18.79 -22.35
C GLY A 207 -4.59 -17.74 -23.43
N HIS A 208 -3.65 -16.82 -23.21
CA HIS A 208 -3.31 -15.75 -24.12
C HIS A 208 -2.02 -16.10 -24.89
N ALA A 209 -2.05 -15.98 -26.22
CA ALA A 209 -0.95 -16.43 -27.10
C ALA A 209 0.33 -15.58 -26.99
N ALA A 210 0.28 -14.43 -26.34
CA ALA A 210 1.41 -13.52 -26.16
C ALA A 210 1.52 -13.02 -24.71
N GLY A 211 2.75 -12.84 -24.23
CA GLY A 211 3.06 -12.61 -22.82
C GLY A 211 3.46 -11.19 -22.43
N ALA A 212 3.34 -10.19 -23.32
CA ALA A 212 3.73 -8.83 -23.00
C ALA A 212 2.65 -8.12 -22.16
N ARG A 213 3.07 -7.21 -21.27
CA ARG A 213 2.17 -6.34 -20.48
C ARG A 213 1.11 -5.65 -21.33
N SER A 214 1.49 -5.11 -22.49
CA SER A 214 0.55 -4.39 -23.37
C SER A 214 -0.62 -5.27 -23.80
N ASP A 215 -0.37 -6.56 -23.99
CA ASP A 215 -1.38 -7.54 -24.38
C ASP A 215 -2.35 -7.78 -23.24
N LEU A 216 -1.84 -7.96 -22.01
CA LEU A 216 -2.67 -8.07 -20.81
C LEU A 216 -3.57 -6.84 -20.62
N TRP A 217 -2.99 -5.65 -20.73
CA TRP A 217 -3.71 -4.40 -20.52
C TRP A 217 -4.82 -4.21 -21.56
N SER A 218 -4.52 -4.55 -22.82
CA SER A 218 -5.49 -4.53 -23.91
C SER A 218 -6.58 -5.58 -23.68
N LEU A 219 -6.22 -6.81 -23.30
CA LEU A 219 -7.14 -7.90 -23.01
C LEU A 219 -8.13 -7.51 -21.89
N PHE A 220 -7.64 -6.94 -20.79
CA PHE A 220 -8.48 -6.46 -19.71
C PHE A 220 -9.42 -5.34 -20.16
N THR A 221 -8.90 -4.38 -20.92
CA THR A 221 -9.70 -3.27 -21.45
C THR A 221 -10.82 -3.75 -22.38
N GLN A 222 -10.60 -4.84 -23.14
CA GLN A 222 -11.60 -5.43 -24.03
C GLN A 222 -12.63 -6.30 -23.30
N LYS A 223 -12.21 -7.07 -22.29
CA LYS A 223 -13.05 -8.07 -21.61
C LYS A 223 -13.80 -7.51 -20.41
N LEU A 224 -13.26 -6.49 -19.74
CA LEU A 224 -13.86 -5.91 -18.56
C LEU A 224 -14.83 -4.80 -18.95
N GLN A 225 -16.09 -5.04 -18.64
CA GLN A 225 -17.17 -4.08 -18.74
C GLN A 225 -17.31 -3.39 -17.39
N VAL A 226 -17.25 -2.07 -17.39
CA VAL A 226 -17.51 -1.22 -16.23
C VAL A 226 -18.66 -0.28 -16.56
N ASP A 227 -19.68 -0.30 -15.72
CA ASP A 227 -20.78 0.66 -15.80
C ASP A 227 -20.32 2.01 -15.22
N ASN A 228 -20.32 3.04 -16.06
CA ASN A 228 -19.84 4.37 -15.73
C ASN A 228 -20.74 5.11 -14.72
N GLY A 229 -22.02 4.70 -14.56
CA GLY A 229 -22.96 5.32 -13.61
C GLY A 229 -23.10 4.54 -12.31
N GLY A 230 -23.19 3.21 -12.38
CA GLY A 230 -23.45 2.33 -11.23
C GLY A 230 -22.21 1.77 -10.53
N ASN A 231 -21.00 1.97 -11.07
CA ASN A 231 -19.77 1.32 -10.61
C ASN A 231 -19.81 -0.23 -10.68
N ASN A 232 -20.81 -0.78 -11.37
CA ASN A 232 -20.94 -2.22 -11.62
C ASN A 232 -19.81 -2.69 -12.56
N ASN A 233 -19.50 -3.98 -12.51
CA ASN A 233 -18.47 -4.58 -13.34
C ASN A 233 -18.67 -6.09 -13.47
N ASN A 234 -18.12 -6.66 -14.54
CA ASN A 234 -18.17 -8.10 -14.84
C ASN A 234 -16.87 -8.84 -14.46
N ARG A 235 -16.08 -8.37 -13.48
CA ARG A 235 -14.73 -8.91 -13.21
C ARG A 235 -14.70 -10.41 -12.93
N TRP A 236 -15.73 -10.93 -12.25
CA TRP A 236 -15.79 -12.35 -11.93
C TRP A 236 -16.11 -13.17 -13.17
N ASP A 237 -17.00 -12.68 -14.03
CA ASP A 237 -17.33 -13.28 -15.32
C ASP A 237 -16.10 -13.30 -16.26
N ALA A 238 -15.33 -12.21 -16.28
CA ALA A 238 -14.09 -12.14 -17.04
C ALA A 238 -13.03 -13.12 -16.48
N ALA A 239 -12.89 -13.22 -15.16
CA ALA A 239 -11.97 -14.15 -14.53
C ALA A 239 -12.35 -15.62 -14.74
N ASP A 240 -13.65 -15.95 -14.70
CA ASP A 240 -14.15 -17.27 -15.06
C ASP A 240 -13.75 -17.62 -16.50
N ALA A 241 -13.94 -16.69 -17.44
CA ALA A 241 -13.53 -16.88 -18.83
C ALA A 241 -12.01 -17.01 -19.00
N PHE A 242 -11.21 -16.26 -18.23
CA PHE A 242 -9.75 -16.40 -18.24
C PHE A 242 -9.28 -17.74 -17.69
N ASN A 243 -9.99 -18.31 -16.70
CA ASN A 243 -9.65 -19.60 -16.13
C ASN A 243 -9.92 -20.79 -17.07
N VAL A 244 -10.67 -20.62 -18.17
CA VAL A 244 -10.95 -21.69 -19.16
C VAL A 244 -9.70 -22.08 -19.97
N ALA A 245 -8.67 -21.26 -19.94
CA ALA A 245 -7.42 -21.40 -20.67
C ALA A 245 -6.76 -22.79 -20.59
N ASP A 246 -6.74 -23.36 -19.40
CA ASP A 246 -6.21 -24.69 -19.14
C ASP A 246 -7.35 -25.61 -18.69
N PRO A 247 -7.89 -26.45 -19.58
CA PRO A 247 -8.95 -27.40 -19.23
C PRO A 247 -8.55 -28.41 -18.14
N SER A 248 -7.25 -28.56 -17.87
CA SER A 248 -6.72 -29.50 -16.87
C SER A 248 -6.60 -28.90 -15.46
N SER A 249 -6.83 -27.59 -15.31
CA SER A 249 -6.70 -26.88 -14.05
C SER A 249 -7.79 -25.82 -13.86
N LEU A 250 -8.31 -25.66 -12.64
CA LEU A 250 -9.14 -24.49 -12.31
C LEU A 250 -8.19 -23.29 -12.27
N GLY A 251 -8.13 -22.55 -13.38
CA GLY A 251 -7.16 -21.48 -13.65
C GLY A 251 -6.90 -20.50 -12.49
N PRO A 252 -5.90 -19.62 -12.65
CA PRO A 252 -5.25 -19.02 -11.49
C PRO A 252 -6.14 -18.09 -10.68
N TYR A 253 -7.21 -17.50 -11.25
CA TYR A 253 -8.09 -16.63 -10.49
C TYR A 253 -8.93 -17.38 -9.47
N TRP A 254 -9.17 -16.76 -8.32
CA TRP A 254 -10.12 -17.28 -7.33
C TRP A 254 -10.80 -16.19 -6.53
N GLY A 255 -11.80 -16.60 -5.77
CA GLY A 255 -12.55 -15.74 -4.88
C GLY A 255 -13.73 -15.12 -5.60
N ARG A 256 -14.92 -15.61 -5.28
CA ARG A 256 -16.19 -15.04 -5.74
C ARG A 256 -17.24 -15.09 -4.63
N PRO A 257 -18.28 -14.25 -4.69
CA PRO A 257 -19.45 -14.41 -3.85
C PRO A 257 -20.06 -15.81 -4.04
N VAL A 258 -20.54 -16.42 -2.95
CA VAL A 258 -21.17 -17.75 -2.98
C VAL A 258 -22.39 -17.77 -3.91
N GLN A 259 -23.08 -16.63 -4.02
CA GLN A 259 -24.26 -16.43 -4.86
C GLN A 259 -23.97 -16.53 -6.36
N ARG A 260 -22.71 -16.38 -6.80
CA ARG A 260 -22.30 -16.45 -8.21
C ARG A 260 -22.00 -17.90 -8.64
N ALA A 261 -22.86 -18.85 -8.30
CA ALA A 261 -22.64 -20.29 -8.47
C ALA A 261 -22.46 -20.74 -9.92
N GLU A 262 -22.97 -19.96 -10.87
CA GLU A 262 -22.87 -20.16 -12.31
C GLU A 262 -21.45 -19.99 -12.87
N LEU A 263 -20.54 -19.36 -12.11
CA LEU A 263 -19.12 -19.24 -12.46
C LEU A 263 -18.39 -20.52 -12.03
N VAL A 264 -18.36 -21.49 -12.94
CA VAL A 264 -17.87 -22.86 -12.71
C VAL A 264 -16.34 -22.96 -12.74
N ASN A 265 -15.67 -22.08 -13.47
CA ASN A 265 -14.22 -22.05 -13.61
C ASN A 265 -13.55 -21.10 -12.61
N LEU A 266 -14.33 -20.25 -11.92
CA LEU A 266 -13.85 -19.38 -10.87
C LEU A 266 -14.12 -19.98 -9.47
N PRO A 267 -13.14 -20.65 -8.84
CA PRO A 267 -13.32 -21.25 -7.53
C PRO A 267 -13.48 -20.20 -6.41
N ILE A 268 -14.19 -20.56 -5.34
CA ILE A 268 -14.32 -19.71 -4.14
C ILE A 268 -12.99 -19.63 -3.37
N LYS A 269 -12.24 -20.74 -3.36
CA LYS A 269 -10.97 -20.90 -2.65
C LYS A 269 -9.81 -20.93 -3.62
N LYS A 270 -8.62 -20.65 -3.09
CA LYS A 270 -7.36 -20.70 -3.83
C LYS A 270 -7.18 -22.08 -4.51
N PRO A 271 -6.90 -22.12 -5.82
CA PRO A 271 -6.71 -23.36 -6.58
C PRO A 271 -5.36 -24.03 -6.26
N ALA A 272 -5.24 -25.30 -6.65
CA ALA A 272 -4.07 -26.13 -6.41
C ALA A 272 -2.88 -25.82 -7.36
N CYS A 273 -3.11 -25.11 -8.47
CA CYS A 273 -2.08 -24.77 -9.47
C CYS A 273 -0.90 -23.93 -8.90
N PHE A 274 -1.08 -23.35 -7.71
CA PHE A 274 0.01 -22.66 -7.00
C PHE A 274 0.89 -23.60 -6.18
N ALA A 275 0.36 -24.76 -5.78
CA ALA A 275 1.08 -25.72 -4.95
C ALA A 275 1.99 -26.64 -5.77
N ASP A 276 1.61 -26.96 -7.01
CA ASP A 276 2.42 -27.77 -7.94
C ASP A 276 3.41 -26.92 -8.76
N GLY A 277 3.36 -25.60 -8.64
CA GLY A 277 4.24 -24.66 -9.34
C GLY A 277 3.88 -24.42 -10.81
N SER A 278 2.74 -24.92 -11.29
CA SER A 278 2.27 -24.69 -12.67
C SER A 278 2.01 -23.22 -12.95
N VAL A 279 1.56 -22.45 -11.94
CA VAL A 279 1.40 -20.99 -12.03
C VAL A 279 2.11 -20.30 -10.86
N ARG A 280 2.82 -19.22 -11.16
CA ARG A 280 3.38 -18.34 -10.13
C ARG A 280 2.28 -17.51 -9.47
N GLU A 281 2.17 -17.60 -8.15
CA GLU A 281 1.20 -16.83 -7.37
C GLU A 281 1.56 -15.34 -7.24
N PHE A 282 2.86 -15.06 -7.16
CA PHE A 282 3.43 -13.77 -6.80
C PHE A 282 4.44 -13.31 -7.85
N ARG A 283 4.55 -11.99 -8.06
CA ARG A 283 5.63 -11.40 -8.83
C ARG A 283 6.89 -11.37 -7.98
N ARG A 284 8.04 -11.12 -8.60
CA ARG A 284 9.31 -11.01 -7.86
C ARG A 284 9.25 -10.00 -6.72
N ILE A 285 8.60 -8.86 -6.92
CA ILE A 285 8.45 -7.86 -5.86
C ILE A 285 7.67 -8.41 -4.66
N GLU A 286 6.58 -9.15 -4.88
CA GLU A 286 5.87 -9.79 -3.75
C GLU A 286 6.69 -10.91 -3.12
N GLU A 287 7.41 -11.71 -3.89
CA GLU A 287 8.33 -12.74 -3.37
C GLU A 287 9.37 -12.10 -2.43
N SER A 288 9.99 -11.00 -2.86
CA SER A 288 10.96 -10.23 -2.08
C SER A 288 10.34 -9.62 -0.80
N LEU A 289 9.16 -9.01 -0.91
CA LEU A 289 8.43 -8.49 0.25
C LEU A 289 8.09 -9.59 1.26
N ARG A 290 7.72 -10.78 0.79
CA ARG A 290 7.42 -11.92 1.64
C ARG A 290 8.65 -12.46 2.36
N ALA A 291 9.80 -12.48 1.70
CA ALA A 291 11.09 -12.81 2.33
C ALA A 291 11.42 -11.84 3.46
N LEU A 292 11.04 -10.57 3.31
CA LEU A 292 11.14 -9.53 4.35
C LEU A 292 10.02 -9.58 5.42
N GLY A 293 9.26 -10.68 5.49
CA GLY A 293 8.19 -10.87 6.48
C GLY A 293 6.91 -10.07 6.20
N ARG A 294 6.84 -9.33 5.09
CA ARG A 294 5.60 -8.66 4.66
C ARG A 294 4.62 -9.66 4.08
N ARG A 295 3.35 -9.29 3.99
CA ARG A 295 2.26 -10.16 3.51
C ARG A 295 1.48 -9.49 2.37
N PRO A 296 2.11 -9.23 1.21
CA PRO A 296 1.36 -8.82 0.03
C PRO A 296 0.37 -9.93 -0.37
N MET A 297 -0.75 -9.51 -0.94
CA MET A 297 -1.82 -10.39 -1.39
C MET A 297 -1.61 -10.74 -2.87
N SER A 298 -2.13 -11.88 -3.30
CA SER A 298 -1.98 -12.31 -4.69
C SER A 298 -2.84 -11.46 -5.63
N VAL A 299 -2.27 -11.13 -6.80
CA VAL A 299 -2.97 -10.47 -7.91
C VAL A 299 -4.06 -11.35 -8.55
N TRP A 300 -4.13 -12.63 -8.16
CA TRP A 300 -5.13 -13.58 -8.62
C TRP A 300 -6.36 -13.67 -7.70
N GLN A 301 -6.32 -13.07 -6.49
CA GLN A 301 -7.45 -13.08 -5.55
C GLN A 301 -8.47 -11.98 -5.83
N LEU A 302 -9.71 -12.35 -6.11
CA LEU A 302 -10.78 -11.42 -6.52
C LEU A 302 -11.84 -11.15 -5.44
N PHE A 303 -11.87 -11.90 -4.35
CA PHE A 303 -12.89 -11.69 -3.31
C PHE A 303 -12.36 -11.96 -1.90
N GLY A 304 -13.03 -11.36 -0.91
CA GLY A 304 -12.63 -11.40 0.49
C GLY A 304 -11.58 -10.34 0.86
N ASN A 305 -10.99 -10.50 2.04
CA ASN A 305 -9.95 -9.61 2.55
C ASN A 305 -8.72 -9.68 1.63
N GLY A 306 -8.23 -8.51 1.22
CA GLY A 306 -7.04 -8.41 0.37
C GLY A 306 -7.27 -8.85 -1.07
N SER A 307 -8.42 -8.50 -1.65
CA SER A 307 -8.78 -8.79 -3.04
C SER A 307 -8.05 -7.87 -4.05
N VAL A 308 -6.72 -7.90 -3.99
CA VAL A 308 -5.82 -7.10 -4.84
C VAL A 308 -6.03 -7.40 -6.33
N GLY A 309 -6.34 -8.66 -6.69
CA GLY A 309 -6.66 -9.01 -8.07
C GLY A 309 -7.88 -8.27 -8.61
N SER A 310 -8.89 -8.04 -7.77
CA SER A 310 -10.05 -7.23 -8.17
C SER A 310 -9.69 -5.76 -8.39
N GLN A 311 -8.73 -5.22 -7.62
CA GLN A 311 -8.23 -3.86 -7.82
C GLN A 311 -7.40 -3.78 -9.11
N ALA A 312 -6.50 -4.74 -9.36
CA ALA A 312 -5.69 -4.81 -10.58
C ALA A 312 -6.56 -4.93 -11.84
N MET A 313 -7.50 -5.89 -11.88
CA MET A 313 -8.40 -6.08 -13.02
C MET A 313 -9.17 -4.79 -13.33
N LEU A 314 -9.67 -4.08 -12.31
CA LEU A 314 -10.48 -2.87 -12.53
C LEU A 314 -9.66 -1.58 -12.67
N GLY A 315 -8.41 -1.58 -12.24
CA GLY A 315 -7.50 -0.43 -12.28
C GLY A 315 -6.65 -0.38 -13.55
N ILE A 316 -6.15 -1.52 -14.02
CA ILE A 316 -5.32 -1.60 -15.24
C ILE A 316 -6.03 -1.00 -16.47
N PRO A 317 -7.34 -1.25 -16.73
CA PRO A 317 -8.03 -0.59 -17.84
C PRO A 317 -8.06 0.94 -17.73
N VAL A 318 -8.15 1.48 -16.51
CA VAL A 318 -8.10 2.94 -16.27
C VAL A 318 -6.69 3.47 -16.54
N LEU A 319 -5.66 2.78 -16.02
CA LEU A 319 -4.28 3.13 -16.30
C LEU A 319 -3.96 3.08 -17.81
N TYR A 320 -4.44 2.04 -18.50
CA TYR A 320 -4.30 1.90 -19.95
C TYR A 320 -4.94 3.06 -20.70
N ARG A 321 -6.16 3.47 -20.34
CA ARG A 321 -6.83 4.62 -20.95
C ARG A 321 -6.13 5.94 -20.65
N LEU A 322 -5.71 6.18 -19.41
CA LEU A 322 -4.94 7.40 -19.05
C LEU A 322 -3.62 7.47 -19.81
N ARG A 323 -2.89 6.35 -19.91
CA ARG A 323 -1.62 6.28 -20.62
C ARG A 323 -1.78 6.53 -22.13
N ASN A 324 -2.90 6.12 -22.72
CA ASN A 324 -3.20 6.26 -24.15
C ASN A 324 -4.11 7.44 -24.49
N ASP A 325 -4.52 8.27 -23.52
CA ASP A 325 -5.35 9.45 -23.76
C ASP A 325 -4.65 10.41 -24.73
N ASP A 326 -5.37 10.94 -25.70
CA ASP A 326 -4.79 11.76 -26.77
C ASP A 326 -4.06 13.01 -26.27
N GLN A 327 -4.45 13.57 -25.12
CA GLN A 327 -3.78 14.73 -24.52
C GLN A 327 -2.60 14.34 -23.63
N LEU A 328 -2.54 13.08 -23.16
CA LEU A 328 -1.52 12.63 -22.21
C LEU A 328 -0.42 11.77 -22.86
N LYS A 329 -0.75 11.02 -23.91
CA LYS A 329 0.08 9.91 -24.44
C LYS A 329 1.48 10.30 -24.91
N SER A 330 1.66 11.53 -25.40
CA SER A 330 2.98 12.04 -25.81
C SER A 330 3.90 12.30 -24.62
N HIS A 331 3.32 12.69 -23.47
CA HIS A 331 4.03 13.11 -22.26
C HIS A 331 4.03 12.04 -21.15
N SER A 332 3.24 10.98 -21.28
CA SER A 332 3.07 9.95 -20.26
C SER A 332 3.96 8.74 -20.50
N ARG A 333 4.52 8.17 -19.43
CA ARG A 333 5.23 6.88 -19.41
C ARG A 333 4.82 6.08 -18.18
N VAL A 334 4.92 4.75 -18.27
CA VAL A 334 4.68 3.86 -17.13
C VAL A 334 5.99 3.21 -16.70
N TRP A 335 6.42 3.47 -15.47
CA TRP A 335 7.58 2.82 -14.86
C TRP A 335 7.18 1.44 -14.28
N PRO A 336 8.05 0.42 -14.36
CA PRO A 336 9.35 0.40 -15.05
C PRO A 336 9.27 0.09 -16.56
N PHE A 337 8.07 -0.20 -17.08
CA PHE A 337 7.87 -0.80 -18.41
C PHE A 337 8.29 0.05 -19.61
N GLU A 338 8.25 1.37 -19.49
CA GLU A 338 8.45 2.32 -20.60
C GLU A 338 9.60 3.30 -20.32
N THR A 339 10.41 2.99 -19.30
CA THR A 339 11.57 3.78 -18.87
C THR A 339 12.84 3.00 -19.13
N VAL A 340 13.77 3.57 -19.91
CA VAL A 340 15.05 2.91 -20.22
C VAL A 340 15.88 2.78 -18.95
N GLY A 341 16.27 1.54 -18.60
CA GLY A 341 17.05 1.26 -17.40
C GLY A 341 16.35 1.67 -16.08
N TRP A 342 15.03 1.82 -16.12
CA TRP A 342 14.18 2.22 -14.99
C TRP A 342 14.46 3.64 -14.47
N THR A 343 15.21 4.42 -15.23
CA THR A 343 15.53 5.81 -14.86
C THR A 343 14.33 6.72 -15.12
N CYS A 344 14.09 7.65 -14.20
CA CYS A 344 13.14 8.73 -14.44
C CYS A 344 13.77 9.74 -15.41
N PRO A 345 13.11 10.09 -16.53
CA PRO A 345 13.61 11.15 -17.41
C PRO A 345 13.64 12.49 -16.67
N THR A 346 14.82 13.06 -16.48
CA THR A 346 15.00 14.32 -15.72
C THR A 346 14.73 15.56 -16.57
N ASP A 347 14.99 15.48 -17.88
CA ASP A 347 15.09 16.69 -18.73
C ASP A 347 13.86 16.93 -19.60
N THR A 348 12.85 16.04 -19.54
CA THR A 348 11.63 16.16 -20.37
C THR A 348 10.55 16.98 -19.65
N ARG A 349 10.06 18.04 -20.30
CA ARG A 349 8.92 18.84 -19.84
C ARG A 349 7.96 19.14 -21.01
N PRO A 350 6.63 19.08 -20.79
CA PRO A 350 5.98 18.49 -19.62
C PRO A 350 6.07 16.95 -19.65
N PHE A 351 5.90 16.30 -18.50
CA PHE A 351 6.06 14.85 -18.38
C PHE A 351 5.16 14.25 -17.29
N ILE A 352 4.71 13.02 -17.50
CA ILE A 352 3.93 12.25 -16.52
C ILE A 352 4.57 10.87 -16.38
N LEU A 353 4.91 10.51 -15.14
CA LEU A 353 5.36 9.15 -14.81
C LEU A 353 4.31 8.44 -13.97
N HIS A 354 3.75 7.36 -14.50
CA HIS A 354 2.91 6.45 -13.73
C HIS A 354 3.79 5.41 -13.05
N ALA A 355 3.66 5.25 -11.74
CA ALA A 355 4.35 4.24 -10.96
C ALA A 355 3.35 3.48 -10.07
N GLU A 356 3.60 2.22 -9.80
CA GLU A 356 2.80 1.47 -8.84
C GLU A 356 3.22 1.83 -7.41
N ILE A 357 2.25 2.03 -6.51
CA ILE A 357 2.48 2.15 -5.07
C ILE A 357 1.80 1.00 -4.34
N TRP A 358 2.18 0.75 -3.09
CA TRP A 358 1.57 -0.29 -2.28
C TRP A 358 1.40 0.17 -0.83
N PRO A 359 0.18 0.13 -0.24
CA PRO A 359 -0.11 0.72 1.07
C PRO A 359 0.85 0.40 2.23
N GLY A 360 1.58 -0.72 2.16
CA GLY A 360 2.58 -1.11 3.17
C GLY A 360 4.01 -0.61 2.92
N SER A 361 4.22 0.22 1.88
CA SER A 361 5.55 0.72 1.48
C SER A 361 6.05 1.88 2.34
N ILE A 362 5.16 2.62 2.99
CA ILE A 362 5.49 3.79 3.80
C ILE A 362 4.69 3.77 5.10
N ASP A 363 5.19 4.50 6.10
CA ASP A 363 4.40 4.77 7.30
C ASP A 363 3.33 5.83 7.01
N VAL A 364 2.17 5.66 7.65
CA VAL A 364 1.01 6.55 7.45
C VAL A 364 0.94 7.57 8.57
N ILE A 365 1.01 8.85 8.21
CA ILE A 365 0.85 9.98 9.11
C ILE A 365 -0.65 10.20 9.35
N ARG A 366 -1.20 9.53 10.37
CA ARG A 366 -2.64 9.51 10.66
C ARG A 366 -3.23 10.90 10.96
N GLY A 367 -2.42 11.85 11.41
CA GLY A 367 -2.85 13.23 11.70
C GLY A 367 -3.24 14.05 10.47
N LEU A 368 -2.88 13.61 9.25
CA LEU A 368 -3.14 14.37 8.03
C LEU A 368 -4.62 14.37 7.61
N HIS A 369 -5.41 13.37 8.02
CA HIS A 369 -6.84 13.30 7.71
C HIS A 369 -7.58 12.33 8.64
N ALA A 370 -8.86 12.60 8.93
CA ALA A 370 -9.68 11.74 9.81
C ALA A 370 -9.93 10.33 9.23
N VAL A 371 -9.96 10.20 7.91
CA VAL A 371 -10.05 8.90 7.21
C VAL A 371 -8.65 8.39 6.89
N LYS A 372 -8.34 7.17 7.37
CA LYS A 372 -7.03 6.52 7.20
C LYS A 372 -6.57 6.50 5.73
N ASP A 373 -7.45 6.09 4.82
CA ASP A 373 -7.16 5.92 3.40
C ASP A 373 -6.72 7.25 2.74
N ALA A 374 -7.40 8.33 3.09
CA ALA A 374 -7.03 9.69 2.71
C ALA A 374 -5.69 10.13 3.32
N ALA A 375 -5.49 9.88 4.62
CA ALA A 375 -4.24 10.20 5.31
C ALA A 375 -3.05 9.45 4.68
N GLN A 376 -3.25 8.22 4.21
CA GLN A 376 -2.25 7.44 3.49
C GLN A 376 -1.88 8.11 2.16
N MET A 377 -2.85 8.58 1.38
CA MET A 377 -2.55 9.28 0.11
C MET A 377 -1.79 10.60 0.34
N LEU A 378 -2.15 11.36 1.37
CA LEU A 378 -1.38 12.55 1.76
C LEU A 378 0.03 12.19 2.25
N SER A 379 0.19 11.05 2.94
CA SER A 379 1.50 10.55 3.37
C SER A 379 2.37 10.22 2.16
N TYR A 380 1.81 9.64 1.08
CA TYR A 380 2.56 9.42 -0.16
C TYR A 380 3.00 10.72 -0.84
N VAL A 381 2.12 11.73 -0.89
CA VAL A 381 2.47 13.06 -1.43
C VAL A 381 3.66 13.63 -0.66
N ARG A 382 3.60 13.63 0.67
CA ARG A 382 4.70 14.14 1.52
C ARG A 382 5.96 13.30 1.37
N TRP A 383 5.85 11.98 1.42
CA TRP A 383 6.97 11.06 1.25
C TRP A 383 7.72 11.32 -0.06
N ALA A 384 7.00 11.40 -1.18
CA ALA A 384 7.60 11.66 -2.49
C ALA A 384 8.27 13.04 -2.51
N ALA A 385 7.57 14.08 -2.06
CA ALA A 385 8.09 15.45 -2.04
C ALA A 385 9.32 15.63 -1.14
N THR A 386 9.33 15.00 0.04
CA THR A 386 10.47 15.02 0.96
C THR A 386 11.68 14.35 0.33
N LEU A 387 11.51 13.15 -0.24
CA LEU A 387 12.61 12.46 -0.92
C LEU A 387 13.09 13.23 -2.14
N ASP A 388 12.19 13.82 -2.91
CA ASP A 388 12.55 14.55 -4.12
C ASP A 388 13.34 15.82 -3.80
N THR A 389 12.87 16.57 -2.81
CA THR A 389 13.55 17.79 -2.32
C THR A 389 14.93 17.48 -1.75
N ALA A 390 15.12 16.28 -1.18
CA ALA A 390 16.41 15.80 -0.70
C ALA A 390 17.30 15.18 -1.80
N GLY A 391 16.82 15.09 -3.06
CA GLY A 391 17.54 14.40 -4.14
C GLY A 391 17.58 12.87 -4.00
N LEU A 392 16.77 12.30 -3.11
CA LEU A 392 16.73 10.88 -2.75
C LEU A 392 15.60 10.09 -3.42
N LEU A 393 14.73 10.75 -4.19
CA LEU A 393 13.64 10.08 -4.89
C LEU A 393 14.13 9.31 -6.13
N GLY A 394 15.10 9.85 -6.88
CA GLY A 394 15.66 9.22 -8.09
C GLY A 394 16.13 7.78 -7.87
N PRO A 395 16.96 7.50 -6.85
CA PRO A 395 17.39 6.15 -6.51
C PRO A 395 16.25 5.16 -6.23
N ARG A 396 15.04 5.62 -5.88
CA ARG A 396 13.88 4.75 -5.64
C ARG A 396 13.29 4.13 -6.91
N PHE A 397 13.66 4.64 -8.08
CA PHE A 397 13.29 4.07 -9.38
C PHE A 397 14.29 3.03 -9.90
N THR A 398 15.49 2.93 -9.30
CA THR A 398 16.57 2.06 -9.77
C THR A 398 17.03 1.08 -8.68
N PRO A 399 16.15 0.19 -8.19
CA PRO A 399 16.55 -0.85 -7.24
C PRO A 399 17.62 -1.77 -7.86
N ALA A 400 18.51 -2.29 -7.01
CA ALA A 400 19.55 -3.24 -7.42
C ALA A 400 18.93 -4.61 -7.77
N ILE A 401 18.62 -4.81 -9.05
CA ILE A 401 18.04 -6.03 -9.59
C ILE A 401 18.93 -6.58 -10.71
N PRO A 402 19.21 -7.91 -10.75
CA PRO A 402 19.96 -8.52 -11.84
C PRO A 402 19.29 -8.32 -13.23
N GLU A 403 20.09 -8.11 -14.28
CA GLU A 403 19.59 -7.84 -15.64
C GLU A 403 18.62 -8.90 -16.24
N PRO A 404 18.78 -10.22 -16.00
CA PRO A 404 17.79 -11.20 -16.44
C PRO A 404 16.41 -11.01 -15.77
N GLU A 405 16.40 -10.59 -14.51
CA GLU A 405 15.18 -10.35 -13.74
C GLU A 405 14.51 -9.05 -14.15
N LYS A 406 15.30 -7.98 -14.34
CA LYS A 406 14.79 -6.69 -14.87
C LYS A 406 14.01 -6.87 -16.15
N ARG A 407 14.55 -7.64 -17.11
CA ARG A 407 13.86 -7.93 -18.38
C ARG A 407 12.51 -8.61 -18.19
N THR A 408 12.40 -9.52 -17.22
CA THR A 408 11.11 -10.17 -16.92
C THR A 408 10.13 -9.18 -16.28
N ILE A 409 10.64 -8.34 -15.38
CA ILE A 409 9.84 -7.34 -14.69
C ILE A 409 9.30 -6.29 -15.67
N GLU A 410 10.13 -5.80 -16.58
CA GLU A 410 9.77 -4.89 -17.68
C GLU A 410 8.82 -5.55 -18.70
N ALA A 411 8.89 -6.86 -18.88
CA ALA A 411 8.02 -7.54 -19.83
C ALA A 411 6.58 -7.68 -19.31
N CYS A 412 6.39 -7.98 -18.02
CA CYS A 412 5.07 -8.37 -17.51
C CYS A 412 4.77 -8.11 -16.03
N GLU A 413 5.76 -8.05 -15.13
CA GLU A 413 5.48 -8.03 -13.68
C GLU A 413 5.30 -6.61 -13.12
N GLY A 414 6.16 -5.68 -13.49
CA GLY A 414 6.24 -4.36 -12.85
C GLY A 414 6.90 -4.37 -11.47
N TRP A 415 7.01 -3.20 -10.85
CA TRP A 415 7.65 -3.02 -9.55
C TRP A 415 6.93 -1.97 -8.70
N ILE A 416 7.04 -2.06 -7.38
CA ILE A 416 6.45 -1.10 -6.44
C ILE A 416 7.48 0.00 -6.15
N LEU A 417 7.10 1.26 -6.36
CA LEU A 417 7.97 2.41 -6.14
C LEU A 417 8.48 2.44 -4.69
N GLY A 418 9.79 2.69 -4.54
CA GLY A 418 10.44 2.79 -3.23
C GLY A 418 10.80 1.46 -2.58
N GLN A 419 10.41 0.31 -3.16
CA GLN A 419 10.81 -0.99 -2.64
C GLN A 419 12.17 -1.42 -3.19
N VAL A 420 13.05 -1.81 -2.28
CA VAL A 420 14.36 -2.40 -2.58
C VAL A 420 14.20 -3.89 -2.82
N ASN A 421 15.11 -4.46 -3.62
CA ASN A 421 15.25 -5.90 -3.68
C ASN A 421 15.85 -6.39 -2.35
N GLY A 422 15.06 -7.05 -1.52
CA GLY A 422 15.58 -7.83 -0.38
C GLY A 422 16.33 -9.08 -0.88
N PRO A 423 17.12 -9.75 -0.02
CA PRO A 423 17.96 -10.85 -0.48
C PRO A 423 17.09 -12.00 -1.03
N LEU A 424 17.30 -12.31 -2.31
CA LEU A 424 17.14 -13.67 -2.82
C LEU A 424 18.47 -14.36 -2.50
N GLU A 425 18.40 -15.52 -1.82
CA GLU A 425 19.52 -16.29 -1.25
C GLU A 425 20.84 -16.27 -2.03
#